data_AF-A0A969GM38-F1
#
_entry.id   AF-A0A969GM38-F1
#
_cell.length_a   1.000
_cell.length_b   1.000
_cell.length_c   1.000
_cell.angle_alpha   90.00
_cell.angle_beta   90.00
_cell.angle_gamma   90.00
#
_symmetry.space_group_name_H-M   'P 1'
#
loop_
_entity.id
_entity.type
_entity.pdbx_description
1 polymer ?
#
loop_
_entity_poly.entity_id
_entity_poly.type
_entity_poly.pdbx_seq_one_letter_code
_entity_poly.pdbx_strand_id
1 'polypeptide(L)'
;MIDQRSGEGIFRIADNRRTPGLKIWTFGYPNSAAVDPRGSVSFDRPFIELWAGVTRKFGVKLPLAASERMGISESYAPSVGLDSVSHASQHVLVNLLTSETDALRIQMFSLWPERTLRLLAVNAGQMLFDTEIVADPTFGNQLDLPLDLAGIAANHAPTELLILDQKGAELLRFALPTAP
;
A
#
# COMPACT_ATOMS: atom_id res chain seq x y z
N MET A 1 -3.18 -1.97 7.37
CA MET A 1 -4.57 -2.39 7.72
C MET A 1 -5.43 -1.15 7.66
N ILE A 2 -6.66 -1.29 7.15
CA ILE A 2 -7.62 -0.20 6.99
C ILE A 2 -8.87 -0.52 7.83
N ASP A 3 -9.33 0.46 8.61
CA ASP A 3 -10.66 0.44 9.20
C ASP A 3 -11.71 0.69 8.10
N GLN A 4 -12.56 -0.31 7.87
CA GLN A 4 -13.56 -0.29 6.81
C GLN A 4 -14.65 0.77 7.02
N ARG A 5 -14.79 1.31 8.24
CA ARG A 5 -15.79 2.37 8.50
C ARG A 5 -15.27 3.76 8.15
N SER A 6 -14.03 4.06 8.50
CA SER A 6 -13.42 5.37 8.28
C SER A 6 -12.62 5.44 6.98
N GLY A 7 -12.20 4.31 6.42
CA GLY A 7 -11.21 4.26 5.33
C GLY A 7 -9.81 4.66 5.78
N GLU A 8 -9.59 4.84 7.10
CA GLU A 8 -8.30 5.20 7.67
C GLU A 8 -7.47 3.95 7.95
N GLY A 9 -6.16 4.05 7.75
CA GLY A 9 -5.29 2.91 7.93
C GLY A 9 -3.85 3.28 8.26
N ILE A 10 -3.09 2.25 8.60
CA ILE A 10 -1.64 2.33 8.74
C ILE A 10 -0.98 1.09 8.14
N PHE A 11 0.11 1.31 7.43
CA PHE A 11 0.89 0.29 6.75
C PHE A 11 2.35 0.37 7.17
N ARG A 12 2.96 -0.79 7.36
CA ARG A 12 4.39 -0.93 7.56
C ARG A 12 5.01 -1.39 6.25
N ILE A 13 5.97 -0.63 5.74
CA ILE A 13 6.72 -0.93 4.52
C ILE A 13 8.17 -1.19 4.91
N ALA A 14 8.69 -2.36 4.53
CA ALA A 14 10.06 -2.77 4.79
C ALA A 14 10.48 -3.85 3.79
N ASP A 15 11.79 -4.15 3.74
CA ASP A 15 12.30 -5.29 2.99
C ASP A 15 11.93 -6.61 3.71
N ASN A 16 10.92 -7.30 3.20
CA ASN A 16 10.46 -8.57 3.76
C ASN A 16 11.49 -9.72 3.65
N ARG A 17 12.60 -9.54 2.92
CA ARG A 17 13.74 -10.47 2.98
C ARG A 17 14.51 -10.33 4.29
N ARG A 18 14.51 -9.12 4.89
CA ARG A 18 15.11 -8.84 6.21
C ARG A 18 14.14 -9.04 7.37
N THR A 19 12.87 -8.70 7.15
CA THR A 19 11.81 -8.85 8.16
C THR A 19 10.70 -9.75 7.64
N PRO A 20 10.95 -11.07 7.51
CA PRO A 20 9.97 -12.00 6.95
C PRO A 20 8.83 -12.35 7.92
N GLY A 21 8.94 -11.96 9.19
CA GLY A 21 7.91 -12.18 10.20
C GLY A 21 6.81 -11.14 10.11
N LEU A 22 5.56 -11.61 10.20
CA LEU A 22 4.36 -10.79 10.34
C LEU A 22 3.53 -11.35 11.49
N LYS A 23 3.09 -10.49 12.40
CA LYS A 23 2.14 -10.85 13.46
C LYS A 23 1.07 -9.76 13.55
N ILE A 24 -0.18 -10.21 13.53
CA ILE A 24 -1.35 -9.37 13.81
C ILE A 24 -1.94 -9.89 15.12
N TRP A 25 -2.24 -9.00 16.05
CA TRP A 25 -2.81 -9.37 17.33
C TRP A 25 -3.93 -8.42 17.73
N THR A 26 -5.01 -8.97 18.28
CA THR A 26 -6.15 -8.23 18.82
C THR A 26 -6.91 -9.11 19.80
N PHE A 27 -7.68 -8.51 20.71
CA PHE A 27 -8.57 -9.24 21.62
C PHE A 27 -9.78 -9.88 20.92
N GLY A 28 -10.17 -9.34 19.77
CA GLY A 28 -11.35 -9.79 19.02
C GLY A 28 -12.70 -9.44 19.67
N TYR A 29 -13.75 -9.52 18.87
CA TYR A 29 -15.13 -9.33 19.33
C TYR A 29 -15.61 -10.55 20.17
N PRO A 30 -16.42 -10.37 21.24
CA PRO A 30 -17.03 -9.13 21.72
C PRO A 30 -16.20 -8.37 22.76
N ASN A 31 -15.08 -8.92 23.22
CA ASN A 31 -14.31 -8.34 24.33
C ASN A 31 -13.94 -6.88 24.09
N SER A 32 -13.57 -6.52 22.86
CA SER A 32 -13.23 -5.14 22.49
C SER A 32 -14.41 -4.18 22.37
N ALA A 33 -15.66 -4.68 22.28
CA ALA A 33 -16.86 -3.86 22.08
C ALA A 33 -17.49 -3.38 23.40
N ALA A 34 -17.07 -3.95 24.53
CA ALA A 34 -17.57 -3.60 25.85
C ALA A 34 -16.96 -2.31 26.44
N VAL A 35 -15.98 -1.72 25.74
CA VAL A 35 -15.20 -0.56 26.21
C VAL A 35 -15.41 0.64 25.30
N ASP A 36 -15.75 1.79 25.87
CA ASP A 36 -15.84 3.05 25.12
C ASP A 36 -14.44 3.50 24.66
N PRO A 37 -14.14 3.49 23.34
CA PRO A 37 -12.83 3.91 22.83
C PRO A 37 -12.54 5.40 23.05
N ARG A 38 -13.57 6.22 23.35
CA ARG A 38 -13.45 7.66 23.61
C ARG A 38 -13.33 8.02 25.10
N GLY A 39 -13.46 7.05 26.01
CA GLY A 39 -13.44 7.25 27.47
C GLY A 39 -12.04 7.42 28.07
N SER A 40 -11.72 6.69 29.15
CA SER A 40 -10.37 6.61 29.74
C SER A 40 -9.48 5.59 29.03
N VAL A 41 -8.18 5.86 28.87
CA VAL A 41 -7.23 4.91 28.25
C VAL A 41 -7.10 3.67 29.14
N SER A 42 -7.54 2.52 28.63
CA SER A 42 -7.41 1.20 29.29
C SER A 42 -6.88 0.17 28.30
N PHE A 43 -6.28 -0.89 28.82
CA PHE A 43 -5.78 -2.01 28.01
C PHE A 43 -6.90 -2.74 27.26
N ASP A 44 -8.13 -2.70 27.78
CA ASP A 44 -9.28 -3.38 27.19
C ASP A 44 -9.89 -2.61 25.99
N ARG A 45 -9.34 -1.42 25.66
CA ARG A 45 -9.79 -0.67 24.49
C ARG A 45 -9.60 -1.48 23.21
N PRO A 46 -10.51 -1.34 22.22
CA PRO A 46 -10.34 -1.97 20.94
C PRO A 46 -9.12 -1.39 20.21
N PHE A 47 -8.11 -2.22 20.00
CA PHE A 47 -7.01 -1.96 19.09
C PHE A 47 -6.59 -3.24 18.36
N ILE A 48 -5.81 -3.06 17.31
CA ILE A 48 -5.14 -4.12 16.59
C ILE A 48 -3.66 -3.75 16.56
N GLU A 49 -2.81 -4.69 16.94
CA GLU A 49 -1.37 -4.53 16.85
C GLU A 49 -0.84 -5.16 15.56
N LEU A 50 0.03 -4.41 14.89
CA LEU A 50 0.75 -4.87 13.71
C LEU A 50 2.24 -4.96 14.08
N TRP A 51 2.78 -6.16 14.05
CA TRP A 51 4.17 -6.44 14.36
C TRP A 51 4.85 -7.09 13.16
N ALA A 52 6.15 -6.85 13.07
CA ALA A 52 7.00 -7.59 12.17
C ALA A 52 8.25 -8.07 12.91
N GLY A 53 8.97 -9.02 12.31
CA GLY A 53 10.16 -9.57 12.91
C GLY A 53 11.12 -10.17 11.91
N VAL A 54 12.33 -10.43 12.38
CA VAL A 54 13.43 -11.02 11.60
C VAL A 54 13.28 -12.53 11.42
N THR A 55 12.30 -13.16 12.09
CA THR A 55 11.98 -14.58 11.98
C THR A 55 10.53 -14.79 11.59
N ARG A 56 10.25 -15.89 10.89
CA ARG A 56 8.89 -16.27 10.46
C ARG A 56 8.03 -16.88 11.56
N LYS A 57 8.64 -17.29 12.68
CA LYS A 57 7.99 -18.06 13.74
C LYS A 57 8.47 -17.59 15.11
N PHE A 58 7.57 -17.61 16.10
CA PHE A 58 7.94 -17.43 17.50
C PHE A 58 8.90 -18.51 17.97
N GLY A 59 9.76 -18.16 18.93
CA GLY A 59 10.71 -19.09 19.56
C GLY A 59 11.92 -19.46 18.71
N VAL A 60 11.94 -19.10 17.41
CA VAL A 60 13.15 -19.24 16.58
C VAL A 60 14.14 -18.15 16.94
N LYS A 61 15.34 -18.56 17.32
CA LYS A 61 16.45 -17.65 17.62
C LYS A 61 17.22 -17.35 16.33
N LEU A 62 17.46 -16.07 16.07
CA LEU A 62 18.41 -15.64 15.04
C LEU A 62 19.68 -15.17 15.75
N PRO A 63 20.81 -15.90 15.66
CA PRO A 63 22.05 -15.49 16.29
C PRO A 63 22.58 -14.22 15.62
N LEU A 64 23.16 -13.33 16.43
CA LEU A 64 23.91 -12.16 15.98
C LEU A 64 25.33 -12.32 16.53
N ALA A 65 26.33 -12.39 15.66
CA ALA A 65 27.72 -12.62 16.06
C ALA A 65 28.30 -11.42 16.84
N ALA A 66 29.41 -11.64 17.54
CA ALA A 66 30.11 -10.55 18.22
C ALA A 66 30.51 -9.46 17.22
N SER A 67 30.17 -8.20 17.54
CA SER A 67 30.37 -7.01 16.68
C SER A 67 29.54 -6.97 15.39
N GLU A 68 28.68 -7.96 15.13
CA GLU A 68 27.74 -7.91 14.00
C GLU A 68 26.65 -6.85 14.28
N ARG A 69 26.23 -6.16 13.22
CA ARG A 69 25.16 -5.15 13.27
C ARG A 69 24.05 -5.54 12.31
N MET A 70 22.82 -5.53 12.82
CA MET A 70 21.63 -5.67 12.00
C MET A 70 20.89 -4.33 11.97
N GLY A 71 20.68 -3.82 10.76
CA GLY A 71 19.85 -2.64 10.51
C GLY A 71 18.57 -3.04 9.80
N ILE A 72 17.45 -2.51 10.28
CA ILE A 72 16.13 -2.68 9.68
C ILE A 72 15.61 -1.27 9.38
N SER A 73 15.39 -0.99 8.09
CA SER A 73 14.73 0.23 7.65
C SER A 73 13.25 -0.06 7.46
N GLU A 74 12.42 0.75 8.09
CA GLU A 74 10.96 0.62 8.06
C GLU A 74 10.35 1.99 7.82
N SER A 75 9.25 2.03 7.08
CA SER A 75 8.42 3.22 6.91
C SER A 75 7.01 2.89 7.37
N TYR A 76 6.42 3.82 8.12
CA TYR A 76 5.03 3.75 8.55
C TYR A 76 4.22 4.73 7.73
N ALA A 77 3.28 4.21 6.95
CA ALA A 77 2.46 4.95 6.03
C ALA A 77 1.03 5.01 6.56
N PRO A 78 0.59 6.13 7.16
CA PRO A 78 -0.84 6.35 7.35
C PRO A 78 -1.54 6.41 5.99
N SER A 79 -2.84 6.14 5.97
CA SER A 79 -3.64 6.20 4.75
C SER A 79 -5.06 6.66 5.03
N VAL A 80 -5.67 7.31 4.05
CA VAL A 80 -7.11 7.55 3.95
C VAL A 80 -7.56 7.27 2.52
N GLY A 81 -8.84 6.94 2.34
CA GLY A 81 -9.44 6.82 1.00
C GLY A 81 -9.04 5.58 0.20
N LEU A 82 -8.50 4.55 0.86
CA LEU A 82 -8.15 3.27 0.26
C LEU A 82 -9.05 2.18 0.85
N ASP A 83 -9.50 1.23 0.03
CA ASP A 83 -10.20 0.02 0.52
C ASP A 83 -9.20 -1.09 0.91
N SER A 84 -8.07 -1.14 0.20
CA SER A 84 -6.97 -2.08 0.38
C SER A 84 -5.67 -1.46 -0.11
N VAL A 85 -4.57 -2.22 -0.09
CA VAL A 85 -3.30 -1.83 -0.70
C VAL A 85 -2.77 -3.04 -1.48
N SER A 86 -2.66 -2.89 -2.80
CA SER A 86 -2.06 -3.89 -3.68
C SER A 86 -0.56 -3.61 -3.90
N HIS A 87 -0.17 -2.34 -3.92
CA HIS A 87 1.22 -1.92 -4.12
C HIS A 87 1.57 -0.77 -3.18
N ALA A 88 2.82 -0.72 -2.76
CA ALA A 88 3.30 0.31 -1.85
C ALA A 88 4.77 0.61 -2.06
N SER A 89 5.14 1.88 -1.86
CA SER A 89 6.49 2.33 -1.63
C SER A 89 6.52 3.23 -0.40
N GLN A 90 7.71 3.62 0.04
CA GLN A 90 7.89 4.59 1.13
C GLN A 90 7.28 5.99 0.83
N HIS A 91 6.72 6.21 -0.36
CA HIS A 91 6.16 7.49 -0.81
C HIS A 91 4.68 7.43 -1.18
N VAL A 92 4.19 6.28 -1.64
CA VAL A 92 2.82 6.15 -2.13
C VAL A 92 2.25 4.76 -1.85
N LEU A 93 0.98 4.71 -1.50
CA LEU A 93 0.17 3.50 -1.37
C LEU A 93 -0.83 3.46 -2.53
N VAL A 94 -1.03 2.28 -3.10
CA VAL A 94 -1.93 2.09 -4.24
C VAL A 94 -2.82 0.87 -4.00
N ASN A 95 -4.10 1.04 -4.31
CA ASN A 95 -5.04 -0.04 -4.55
C ASN A 95 -5.40 -0.06 -6.04
N LEU A 96 -5.26 -1.22 -6.67
CA LEU A 96 -5.72 -1.44 -8.04
C LEU A 96 -7.02 -2.23 -7.96
N LEU A 97 -8.08 -1.69 -8.52
CA LEU A 97 -9.36 -2.35 -8.63
C LEU A 97 -9.67 -2.56 -10.10
N THR A 98 -9.87 -3.81 -10.50
CA THR A 98 -10.36 -4.18 -11.82
C THR A 98 -11.85 -4.45 -11.71
N SER A 99 -12.66 -3.79 -12.53
CA SER A 99 -14.10 -4.11 -12.65
C SER A 99 -14.32 -5.32 -13.58
N GLU A 100 -15.51 -5.92 -13.51
CA GLU A 100 -15.95 -6.95 -14.47
C GLU A 100 -16.03 -6.42 -15.92
N THR A 101 -16.04 -5.10 -16.09
CA THR A 101 -16.08 -4.40 -17.39
C THR A 101 -14.70 -3.97 -17.90
N ASP A 102 -13.62 -4.56 -17.38
CA ASP A 102 -12.21 -4.23 -17.67
C ASP A 102 -11.77 -2.78 -17.40
N ALA A 103 -12.62 -1.95 -16.79
CA ALA A 103 -12.21 -0.64 -16.32
C ALA A 103 -11.25 -0.77 -15.13
N LEU A 104 -10.09 -0.14 -15.24
CA LEU A 104 -9.09 -0.05 -14.17
C LEU A 104 -9.34 1.19 -13.32
N ARG A 105 -9.66 0.97 -12.05
CA ARG A 105 -9.69 2.02 -11.03
C ARG A 105 -8.44 1.95 -10.18
N ILE A 106 -7.87 3.11 -9.91
CA ILE A 106 -6.73 3.28 -9.01
C ILE A 106 -7.18 4.15 -7.84
N GLN A 107 -7.07 3.62 -6.62
CA GLN A 107 -7.06 4.44 -5.42
C GLN A 107 -5.61 4.63 -5.00
N MET A 108 -5.21 5.84 -4.63
CA MET A 108 -3.87 6.09 -4.12
C MET A 108 -3.85 7.06 -2.96
N PHE A 109 -2.84 6.90 -2.12
CA PHE A 109 -2.52 7.85 -1.06
C PHE A 109 -1.03 8.16 -1.08
N SER A 110 -0.68 9.45 -1.18
CA SER A 110 0.72 9.89 -1.11
C SER A 110 1.09 10.27 0.31
N LEU A 111 2.30 9.88 0.74
CA LEU A 111 2.90 10.34 1.98
C LEU A 111 3.51 11.74 1.86
N TRP A 112 3.43 12.37 0.69
CA TRP A 112 3.82 13.75 0.45
C TRP A 112 2.56 14.57 0.09
N PRO A 113 1.91 15.17 1.09
CA PRO A 113 0.64 15.86 0.89
C PRO A 113 0.79 17.03 -0.11
N GLU A 114 -0.25 17.28 -0.89
CA GLU A 114 -0.38 18.44 -1.78
C GLU A 114 0.68 18.54 -2.89
N ARG A 115 1.45 17.46 -3.12
CA ARG A 115 2.40 17.41 -4.23
C ARG A 115 1.76 16.94 -5.52
N THR A 116 2.19 17.52 -6.63
CA THR A 116 1.88 17.00 -7.95
C THR A 116 2.63 15.69 -8.20
N LEU A 117 1.88 14.66 -8.59
CA LEU A 117 2.38 13.35 -9.02
C LEU A 117 2.00 13.12 -10.48
N ARG A 118 2.89 12.49 -11.24
CA ARG A 118 2.63 12.11 -12.63
C ARG A 118 2.44 10.60 -12.71
N LEU A 119 1.34 10.18 -13.32
CA LEU A 119 1.01 8.78 -13.53
C LEU A 119 1.16 8.43 -15.00
N LEU A 120 1.93 7.40 -15.30
CA LEU A 120 2.17 6.91 -16.65
C LEU A 120 1.76 5.45 -16.75
N ALA A 121 1.09 5.07 -17.84
CA ALA A 121 0.98 3.67 -18.25
C ALA A 121 1.75 3.45 -19.55
N VAL A 122 2.63 2.45 -19.57
CA VAL A 122 3.49 2.14 -20.71
C VAL A 122 3.36 0.66 -21.06
N ASN A 123 3.18 0.36 -22.35
CA ASN A 123 3.18 -1.00 -22.89
C ASN A 123 4.16 -1.07 -24.06
N ALA A 124 5.14 -1.98 -24.00
CA ALA A 124 6.17 -2.15 -25.04
C ALA A 124 6.88 -0.83 -25.46
N GLY A 125 7.05 0.12 -24.53
CA GLY A 125 7.65 1.43 -24.80
C GLY A 125 6.69 2.47 -25.38
N GLN A 126 5.46 2.10 -25.72
CA GLN A 126 4.40 3.02 -26.09
C GLN A 126 3.69 3.55 -24.84
N MET A 127 3.55 4.88 -24.76
CA MET A 127 2.77 5.53 -23.72
C MET A 127 1.28 5.37 -24.02
N LEU A 128 0.55 4.75 -23.10
CA LEU A 128 -0.89 4.52 -23.18
C LEU A 128 -1.68 5.57 -22.41
N PHE A 129 -1.09 6.06 -21.31
CA PHE A 129 -1.71 7.02 -20.42
C PHE A 129 -0.64 7.90 -19.78
N ASP A 130 -0.97 9.18 -19.60
CA ASP A 130 -0.13 10.18 -18.95
C ASP A 130 -1.03 11.27 -18.35
N THR A 131 -1.02 11.37 -17.02
CA THR A 131 -1.76 12.40 -16.32
C THR A 131 -0.99 12.91 -15.11
N GLU A 132 -1.36 14.11 -14.68
CA GLU A 132 -0.91 14.66 -13.41
C GLU A 132 -2.08 14.74 -12.44
N ILE A 133 -1.78 14.51 -11.16
CA ILE A 133 -2.71 14.72 -10.05
C ILE A 133 -2.03 15.50 -8.94
N VAL A 134 -2.82 16.19 -8.12
CA VAL A 134 -2.36 16.72 -6.84
C VAL A 134 -2.75 15.74 -5.76
N ALA A 135 -1.79 15.30 -4.95
CA ALA A 135 -2.03 14.38 -3.84
C ALA A 135 -3.02 14.98 -2.83
N ASP A 136 -4.16 14.31 -2.62
CA ASP A 136 -5.18 14.73 -1.66
C ASP A 136 -4.92 14.07 -0.29
N PRO A 137 -4.51 14.84 0.74
CA PRO A 137 -4.24 14.28 2.06
C PRO A 137 -5.50 13.96 2.87
N THR A 138 -6.67 14.46 2.45
CA THR A 138 -7.94 14.35 3.19
C THR A 138 -8.70 13.11 2.77
N PHE A 139 -8.74 12.83 1.46
CA PHE A 139 -9.55 11.75 0.90
C PHE A 139 -8.76 10.75 0.06
N GLY A 140 -7.46 10.96 -0.13
CA GLY A 140 -6.71 10.23 -1.14
C GLY A 140 -7.21 10.57 -2.55
N ASN A 141 -6.57 9.99 -3.56
CA ASN A 141 -6.97 10.18 -4.94
C ASN A 141 -7.61 8.91 -5.50
N GLN A 142 -8.66 9.09 -6.29
CA GLN A 142 -9.30 8.02 -7.05
C GLN A 142 -9.31 8.39 -8.52
N LEU A 143 -8.85 7.47 -9.36
CA LEU A 143 -8.78 7.65 -10.80
C LEU A 143 -9.36 6.44 -11.50
N ASP A 144 -10.24 6.70 -12.46
CA ASP A 144 -10.64 5.71 -13.45
C ASP A 144 -9.74 5.90 -14.67
N LEU A 145 -8.89 4.91 -14.96
CA LEU A 145 -8.01 4.94 -16.11
C LEU A 145 -8.75 4.39 -17.34
N PRO A 146 -8.83 5.14 -18.45
CA PRO A 146 -9.48 4.69 -19.67
C PRO A 146 -8.53 3.76 -20.46
N LEU A 147 -8.08 2.67 -19.83
CA LEU A 147 -7.23 1.65 -20.45
C LEU A 147 -8.08 0.48 -20.93
N ASP A 148 -7.94 0.14 -22.21
CA ASP A 148 -8.47 -1.11 -22.77
C ASP A 148 -7.54 -2.27 -22.40
N LEU A 149 -7.77 -2.86 -21.22
CA LEU A 149 -6.95 -3.96 -20.71
C LEU A 149 -7.00 -5.19 -21.63
N ALA A 150 -8.13 -5.43 -22.31
CA ALA A 150 -8.30 -6.53 -23.25
C ALA A 150 -7.45 -6.34 -24.51
N GLY A 151 -7.47 -5.14 -25.11
CA GLY A 151 -6.61 -4.78 -26.24
C GLY A 151 -5.12 -4.80 -25.89
N ILE A 152 -4.77 -4.42 -24.67
CA ILE A 152 -3.41 -4.49 -24.12
C ILE A 152 -2.93 -5.95 -23.96
N ALA A 153 -3.78 -6.84 -23.44
CA ALA A 153 -3.41 -8.24 -23.19
C ALA A 153 -3.07 -8.99 -24.49
N ALA A 154 -3.71 -8.64 -25.61
CA ALA A 154 -3.45 -9.22 -26.93
C ALA A 154 -2.02 -8.96 -27.46
N ASN A 155 -1.35 -7.92 -26.98
CA ASN A 155 0.02 -7.58 -27.40
C ASN A 155 1.11 -8.37 -26.64
N HIS A 156 0.75 -9.21 -25.66
CA HIS A 156 1.64 -10.04 -24.82
C HIS A 156 2.81 -9.31 -24.13
N ALA A 157 2.89 -7.98 -24.22
CA ALA A 157 3.83 -7.18 -23.47
C ALA A 157 3.19 -6.76 -22.14
N PRO A 158 3.92 -6.82 -21.01
CA PRO A 158 3.40 -6.33 -19.74
C PRO A 158 3.19 -4.81 -19.83
N THR A 159 2.04 -4.34 -19.34
CA THR A 159 1.83 -2.90 -19.12
C THR A 159 2.31 -2.53 -17.74
N GLU A 160 3.16 -1.52 -17.67
CA GLU A 160 3.64 -0.97 -16.41
C GLU A 160 2.92 0.33 -16.09
N LEU A 161 2.53 0.49 -14.83
CA LEU A 161 2.17 1.79 -14.28
C LEU A 161 3.36 2.35 -13.52
N LEU A 162 3.69 3.61 -13.78
CA LEU A 162 4.71 4.37 -13.07
C LEU A 162 4.05 5.56 -12.38
N ILE A 163 4.45 5.81 -11.14
CA ILE A 163 4.12 7.02 -10.38
C ILE A 163 5.42 7.77 -10.18
N LEU A 164 5.48 9.00 -10.66
CA LEU A 164 6.65 9.88 -10.61
C LEU A 164 6.35 11.12 -9.77
N ASP A 165 7.39 11.73 -9.20
CA ASP A 165 7.29 13.07 -8.65
C ASP A 165 7.34 14.14 -9.76
N GLN A 166 7.11 15.40 -9.37
CA GLN A 166 7.18 16.57 -10.27
C GLN A 166 8.52 16.77 -11.00
N LYS A 167 9.61 16.12 -10.57
CA LYS A 167 10.93 16.17 -11.20
C LYS A 167 11.18 14.96 -12.10
N GLY A 168 10.22 14.05 -12.22
CA GLY A 168 10.33 12.81 -12.98
C GLY A 168 11.05 11.69 -12.23
N ALA A 169 11.29 11.82 -10.92
CA ALA A 169 11.86 10.73 -10.13
C ALA A 169 10.79 9.66 -9.86
N GLU A 170 11.14 8.39 -10.04
CA GLU A 170 10.24 7.27 -9.81
C GLU A 170 9.95 7.08 -8.32
N LEU A 171 8.66 7.07 -7.97
CA LEU A 171 8.18 6.81 -6.62
C LEU A 171 7.66 5.38 -6.46
N LEU A 172 7.07 4.83 -7.52
CA LEU A 172 6.57 3.46 -7.57
C LEU A 172 6.40 3.01 -9.02
N ARG A 173 6.76 1.76 -9.30
CA ARG A 173 6.50 1.07 -10.58
C ARG A 173 5.96 -0.32 -10.31
N PHE A 174 4.95 -0.73 -11.06
CA PHE A 174 4.44 -2.10 -11.03
C PHE A 174 3.76 -2.48 -12.35
N ALA A 175 3.68 -3.79 -12.61
CA ALA A 175 2.91 -4.31 -13.73
C ALA A 175 1.41 -4.24 -13.40
N LEU A 176 0.61 -3.79 -14.37
CA LEU A 176 -0.84 -3.93 -14.31
C LEU A 176 -1.22 -5.41 -14.50
N PRO A 177 -2.32 -5.87 -13.87
CA PRO A 177 -2.83 -7.20 -14.12
C PRO A 177 -3.16 -7.37 -15.61
N THR A 178 -2.76 -8.50 -16.18
CA THR A 178 -3.29 -8.95 -17.48
C THR A 178 -4.66 -9.55 -17.25
N ALA A 179 -5.59 -9.38 -18.20
CA ALA A 179 -6.83 -10.16 -18.19
C ALA A 179 -6.50 -11.66 -18.07
N PRO A 180 -7.28 -12.43 -17.29
CA PRO A 180 -7.05 -13.87 -17.10
C PRO A 180 -7.14 -14.69 -18.40
#